data_AF-A0A929RFR5-F1
#
_entry.id   AF-A0A929RFR5-F1
#
_cell.length_a   1.000
_cell.length_b   1.000
_cell.length_c   1.000
_cell.angle_alpha   90.00
_cell.angle_beta   90.00
_cell.angle_gamma   90.00
#
_symmetry.space_group_name_H-M   'P 1'
#
loop_
_entity.id
_entity.type
_entity.pdbx_description
1 polymer ?
#
loop_
_entity_poly.entity_id
_entity_poly.type
_entity_poly.pdbx_seq_one_letter_code
_entity_poly.pdbx_strand_id
1 'polypeptide(L)' 'MHTDKIEDVMSELLGEGYRIVWEDGTLSPAIDWVDWIEDPEDEEKEKVEVTFQDGSTRTFDKGVPMRQIWHEDVD' A
#
# COMPACT_ATOMS: atom_id res chain seq x y z
N MET A 1 -18.12 -2.76 2.36
CA MET A 1 -17.13 -2.12 1.47
C MET A 1 -17.79 -1.06 0.61
N HIS A 2 -17.48 0.18 0.91
CA HIS A 2 -17.91 1.35 0.15
C HIS A 2 -16.99 1.54 -1.06
N THR A 3 -17.31 0.86 -2.17
CA THR A 3 -16.49 0.88 -3.40
C THR A 3 -16.29 2.28 -3.98
N ASP A 4 -17.20 3.21 -3.70
CA ASP A 4 -17.14 4.61 -4.08
C ASP A 4 -16.05 5.41 -3.34
N LYS A 5 -15.51 4.85 -2.25
CA LYS A 5 -14.42 5.42 -1.45
C LYS A 5 -13.05 4.82 -1.74
N ILE A 6 -12.95 3.95 -2.75
CA ILE A 6 -11.65 3.45 -3.21
C ILE A 6 -10.92 4.60 -3.91
N GLU A 7 -9.68 4.81 -3.50
CA GLU A 7 -8.79 5.83 -4.05
C GLU A 7 -7.78 5.17 -4.99
N ASP A 8 -7.62 5.74 -6.18
CA ASP A 8 -6.49 5.45 -7.07
C ASP A 8 -5.29 6.32 -6.64
N VAL A 9 -4.20 5.66 -6.25
CA VAL A 9 -2.98 6.32 -5.73
C VAL A 9 -1.74 5.76 -6.38
N MET A 10 -0.62 6.47 -6.26
CA MET A 10 0.69 5.87 -6.54
C MET A 10 1.22 5.17 -5.30
N SER A 11 2.09 4.18 -5.47
CA SER A 11 2.73 3.40 -4.39
C SER A 11 3.26 4.26 -3.23
N GLU A 12 3.91 5.38 -3.53
CA GLU A 12 4.52 6.29 -2.56
C GLU A 12 3.50 7.14 -1.79
N LEU A 13 2.22 7.05 -2.15
CA LEU A 13 1.10 7.74 -1.52
C LEU A 13 0.20 6.78 -0.72
N LEU A 14 0.59 5.52 -0.57
CA LEU A 14 -0.07 4.59 0.35
C LEU A 14 0.02 5.14 1.78
N GLY A 15 -1.08 5.07 2.53
CA GLY A 15 -1.19 5.69 3.85
C GLY A 15 -1.42 4.70 4.99
N GLU A 16 -0.88 5.00 6.17
CA GLU A 16 -1.26 4.35 7.43
C GLU A 16 -2.78 4.34 7.61
N GLY A 17 -3.32 3.23 8.11
CA GLY A 17 -4.75 2.98 8.28
C GLY A 17 -5.50 2.59 7.01
N TYR A 18 -4.93 2.76 5.81
CA TYR A 18 -5.55 2.26 4.59
C TYR A 18 -5.30 0.76 4.41
N ARG A 19 -6.11 0.12 3.56
CA ARG A 19 -5.90 -1.24 3.06
C ARG A 19 -5.69 -1.16 1.54
N ILE A 20 -4.74 -1.94 1.03
CA ILE A 20 -4.51 -2.08 -0.42
C ILE A 20 -5.61 -2.94 -1.01
N VAL A 21 -6.21 -2.48 -2.11
CA VAL A 21 -7.22 -3.19 -2.89
C VAL A 21 -6.53 -3.88 -4.08
N TRP A 22 -6.36 -5.20 -3.98
CA TRP A 22 -5.73 -6.00 -5.03
C TRP A 22 -6.60 -6.09 -6.30
N GLU A 23 -6.02 -6.53 -7.41
CA GLU A 23 -6.73 -6.64 -8.69
C GLU A 23 -7.95 -7.59 -8.63
N ASP A 24 -7.84 -8.66 -7.84
CA ASP A 24 -8.93 -9.62 -7.60
C ASP A 24 -10.00 -9.10 -6.62
N GLY A 25 -9.85 -7.87 -6.11
CA GLY A 25 -10.75 -7.24 -5.16
C GLY A 25 -10.54 -7.66 -3.70
N THR A 26 -9.55 -8.51 -3.42
CA THR A 26 -9.17 -8.82 -2.03
C THR A 26 -8.41 -7.66 -1.40
N LEU A 27 -8.36 -7.64 -0.06
CA LEU A 27 -7.76 -6.56 0.70
C LEU A 27 -6.54 -7.06 1.47
N SER A 28 -5.45 -6.28 1.47
CA SER A 28 -4.36 -6.44 2.45
C SER A 28 -4.88 -6.23 3.88
N PRO A 29 -4.15 -6.59 4.94
CA PRO A 29 -4.41 -5.98 6.26
C PRO A 29 -4.24 -4.45 6.21
N ALA A 30 -4.65 -3.75 7.28
CA ALA A 30 -4.42 -2.32 7.37
C ALA A 30 -2.92 -2.02 7.41
N ILE A 31 -2.52 -0.95 6.73
CA ILE A 31 -1.18 -0.43 6.71
C ILE A 31 -0.90 0.16 8.10
N ASP A 32 0.19 -0.27 8.73
CA ASP A 32 0.68 0.27 9.98
C ASP A 32 1.62 1.46 9.72
N TRP A 33 2.54 1.33 8.76
CA TRP A 33 3.39 2.42 8.30
C TRP A 33 3.98 2.13 6.92
N VAL A 34 4.50 3.18 6.28
CA VAL A 34 5.16 3.13 4.97
C VAL A 34 6.52 3.80 5.08
N ASP A 35 7.55 3.18 4.52
CA ASP A 35 8.92 3.69 4.47
C ASP A 35 9.48 3.63 3.04
N TRP A 36 10.54 4.40 2.77
CA TRP A 36 11.25 4.41 1.50
C TRP A 36 12.66 3.87 1.70
N ILE A 37 12.91 2.69 1.13
CA ILE A 37 14.17 1.96 1.28
C ILE A 37 14.95 1.98 -0.04
N GLU A 38 16.27 1.88 0.03
CA GLU A 38 17.10 1.67 -1.17
C GLU A 38 16.74 0.34 -1.84
N ASP A 39 16.72 0.32 -3.17
CA ASP A 39 16.51 -0.92 -3.91
C ASP A 39 17.75 -1.82 -3.78
N PRO A 40 17.62 -3.05 -3.24
CA PRO A 40 18.76 -3.96 -3.09
C PRO A 40 19.41 -4.36 -4.42
N GLU A 41 18.73 -4.18 -5.55
CA GLU A 41 19.27 -4.47 -6.89
C GLU A 41 19.86 -3.23 -7.58
N ASP A 42 19.52 -2.01 -7.12
CA ASP A 42 19.92 -0.74 -7.73
C ASP A 42 19.91 0.39 -6.69
N GLU A 43 21.04 0.63 -6.04
CA GLU A 43 21.18 1.62 -4.95
C GLU A 43 20.82 3.07 -5.36
N GLU A 44 20.73 3.35 -6.67
CA GLU A 44 20.27 4.66 -7.17
C GLU A 44 18.73 4.80 -7.17
N LYS A 45 18.01 3.73 -6.85
CA LYS A 45 16.54 3.67 -6.78
C LYS A 45 16.05 3.46 -5.35
N GLU A 46 14.83 3.97 -5.11
CA GLU A 46 14.10 3.73 -3.87
C GLU A 46 12.86 2.87 -4.15
N LYS A 47 12.55 2.00 -3.18
CA LYS A 47 11.33 1.21 -3.11
C LYS A 47 10.45 1.68 -1.96
N VAL A 48 9.15 1.47 -2.11
CA VAL A 48 8.17 1.69 -1.04
C VAL A 48 8.02 0.40 -0.26
N GLU A 49 8.43 0.39 1.00
CA GLU A 49 8.14 -0.71 1.93
C GLU A 49 6.88 -0.38 2.72
N VAL A 50 5.92 -1.29 2.69
CA VAL A 50 4.65 -1.20 3.41
C VAL A 50 4.65 -2.27 4.49
N THR A 51 4.51 -1.84 5.74
CA THR A 51 4.31 -2.74 6.87
C THR A 51 2.86 -2.73 7.28
N PHE A 52 2.29 -3.92 7.44
CA PHE A 52 0.89 -4.11 7.81
C PHE A 52 0.75 -4.42 9.30
N GLN A 53 -0.44 -4.15 9.85
CA GLN A 53 -0.74 -4.39 11.27
C GLN A 53 -0.65 -5.86 11.71
N ASP A 54 -0.63 -6.80 10.77
CA ASP A 54 -0.37 -8.22 11.06
C ASP A 54 1.13 -8.57 11.16
N GLY A 55 2.01 -7.57 10.99
CA GLY A 55 3.46 -7.68 11.02
C GLY A 55 4.08 -8.14 9.71
N SER A 56 3.30 -8.37 8.66
CA SER A 56 3.83 -8.66 7.33
C SER A 56 4.32 -7.39 6.63
N THR A 57 5.29 -7.54 5.73
CA THR A 57 5.82 -6.45 4.91
C THR A 57 5.73 -6.78 3.43
N ARG A 58 5.60 -5.75 2.59
CA ARG A 58 5.71 -5.86 1.12
C ARG A 58 6.44 -4.64 0.56
N THR A 59 7.23 -4.85 -0.47
CA THR A 59 7.93 -3.79 -1.20
C THR A 59 7.34 -3.59 -2.59
N PHE A 60 7.33 -2.34 -3.05
CA PHE A 60 6.89 -1.94 -4.38
C PHE A 60 7.90 -0.96 -4.99
N ASP A 61 8.01 -0.95 -6.32
CA ASP A 61 8.69 0.15 -7.00
C ASP A 61 7.88 1.44 -6.82
N LYS A 62 8.56 2.60 -6.77
CA LYS A 62 7.88 3.91 -6.78
C LYS A 62 7.17 4.16 -8.12
N GLY A 63 6.07 4.92 -8.09
CA GLY A 63 5.26 5.24 -9.26
C GLY A 63 4.35 4.11 -9.76
N VAL A 64 4.18 3.04 -8.99
CA VAL A 64 3.23 1.96 -9.35
C VAL A 64 1.80 2.43 -9.06
N PRO A 65 0.89 2.39 -10.06
CA PRO A 65 -0.53 2.66 -9.81
C PRO A 65 -1.14 1.61 -8.90
N MET A 66 -1.80 2.06 -7.83
CA MET A 66 -2.37 1.25 -6.77
C MET A 66 -3.77 1.72 -6.42
N ARG A 67 -4.48 0.90 -5.64
CA ARG A 67 -5.77 1.26 -5.07
C ARG A 67 -5.76 1.05 -3.57
N GLN A 68 -6.34 2.00 -2.83
CA GLN A 68 -6.47 1.89 -1.39
C GLN A 68 -7.87 2.30 -0.91
N ILE A 69 -8.23 1.85 0.29
CA ILE A 69 -9.47 2.25 0.97
C ILE A 69 -9.21 2.36 2.47
N TRP A 70 -9.81 3.36 3.12
CA TRP A 70 -9.72 3.52 4.57
C TRP A 70 -10.27 2.28 5.29
N HIS A 71 -9.60 1.79 6.34
CA HIS A 71 -9.97 0.51 6.96
C HIS A 71 -11.42 0.46 7.50
N GLU A 72 -11.97 1.60 7.96
CA GLU A 72 -13.36 1.67 8.46
C GLU A 72 -14.40 1.72 7.33
N ASP A 73 -13.99 2.01 6.09
CA ASP A 73 -14.88 2.06 4.92
C ASP A 73 -15.05 0.69 4.23
N VAL A 74 -14.43 -0.35 4.78
CA VAL A 74 -14.47 -1.72 4.27
C VAL A 74 -15.69 -2.49 4.76
N ASP A 75 -16.28 -2.10 5.89
CA ASP A 75 -17.46 -2.75 6.47
C ASP A 75 -18.77 -2.44 5.71
#